data_AF-A0A935VZA4-F1
#
_entry.id   AF-A0A935VZA4-F1
#
_cell.length_a   1.000
_cell.length_b   1.000
_cell.length_c   1.000
_cell.angle_alpha   90.00
_cell.angle_beta   90.00
_cell.angle_gamma   90.00
#
_symmetry.space_group_name_H-M   'P 1'
#
loop_
_entity.id
_entity.type
_entity.pdbx_description
1 polymer ?
#
loop_
_entity_poly.entity_id
_entity_poly.type
_entity_poly.pdbx_seq_one_letter_code
_entity_poly.pdbx_strand_id
1 'polypeptide(L)'
;MNVHVAAVLSAPGMLGARRFENVDVAAGRPLGEGDHTYCTLYEMEDAGVLMRPSTLEAAGRGACPPDLAPHRVALNHTYEEIFRASRA
;
A
#
# COMPACT_ATOMS: atom_id res chain seq x y z
N MET A 1 -6.56 9.65 -12.61
CA MET A 1 -5.35 9.91 -11.78
C MET A 1 -5.44 9.01 -10.55
N ASN A 2 -4.41 8.23 -10.24
CA ASN A 2 -4.43 7.33 -9.09
C ASN A 2 -4.10 8.14 -7.80
N VAL A 3 -5.13 8.74 -7.21
CA VAL A 3 -5.01 9.66 -6.06
C VAL A 3 -4.67 8.92 -4.76
N HIS A 4 -4.84 7.59 -4.74
CA HIS A 4 -4.69 6.77 -3.53
C HIS A 4 -3.31 6.86 -2.90
N VAL A 5 -2.23 6.71 -3.68
CA VAL A 5 -0.86 6.71 -3.12
C VAL A 5 -0.50 8.08 -2.53
N ALA A 6 -0.78 9.16 -3.26
CA ALA A 6 -0.52 10.51 -2.77
C ALA A 6 -1.36 10.86 -1.54
N ALA A 7 -2.62 10.41 -1.49
CA ALA A 7 -3.49 10.61 -0.34
C ALA A 7 -2.95 9.88 0.90
N VAL A 8 -2.57 8.61 0.79
CA VAL A 8 -2.04 7.82 1.92
C VAL A 8 -0.70 8.38 2.42
N LEU A 9 0.18 8.84 1.52
CA LEU A 9 1.45 9.50 1.87
C LEU A 9 1.27 10.82 2.63
N SER A 10 0.09 11.45 2.55
CA SER A 10 -0.20 12.67 3.32
C SER A 10 -0.52 12.39 4.80
N ALA A 11 -0.70 11.12 5.20
CA ALA A 11 -1.04 10.76 6.57
C ALA A 11 0.19 10.79 7.50
N PRO A 12 0.10 11.42 8.70
CA PRO A 12 1.17 11.40 9.68
C PRO A 12 1.60 9.98 10.09
N GLY A 13 2.90 9.70 9.94
CA GLY A 13 3.52 8.41 10.23
C GLY A 13 3.63 7.47 9.02
N MET A 14 3.16 7.90 7.84
CA MET A 14 3.49 7.26 6.57
C MET A 14 4.84 7.79 6.08
N LEU A 15 5.82 6.90 5.93
CA LEU A 15 7.20 7.25 5.57
C LEU A 15 7.45 7.16 4.06
N GLY A 16 6.79 6.21 3.40
CA GLY A 16 7.01 5.94 2.00
C GLY A 16 6.00 4.98 1.39
N ALA A 17 5.96 4.96 0.07
CA ALA A 17 5.15 4.03 -0.69
C ALA A 17 5.91 3.62 -1.96
N ARG A 18 5.95 2.33 -2.24
CA ARG A 18 6.54 1.76 -3.45
C ARG A 18 5.48 0.93 -4.16
N ARG A 19 5.22 1.25 -5.42
CA ARG A 19 4.25 0.53 -6.25
C ARG A 19 4.97 -0.21 -7.36
N PHE A 20 4.59 -1.47 -7.54
CA PHE A 20 5.10 -2.38 -8.53
C PHE A 20 3.96 -2.77 -9.46
N GLU A 21 4.21 -2.70 -10.76
CA GLU A 21 3.30 -3.23 -11.77
C GLU A 21 3.67 -4.69 -12.05
N ASN A 22 2.66 -5.53 -12.24
CA ASN A 22 2.88 -6.92 -12.62
C ASN A 22 3.58 -6.98 -13.99
N VAL A 23 4.62 -7.81 -14.10
CA VAL A 23 5.43 -7.96 -15.31
C VAL A 23 4.60 -8.36 -16.54
N ASP A 24 3.53 -9.12 -16.36
CA ASP A 24 2.65 -9.53 -17.45
C ASP A 24 1.81 -8.35 -17.94
N VAL A 25 1.30 -7.52 -17.02
CA VAL A 25 0.61 -6.26 -17.37
C VAL A 25 1.54 -5.32 -18.11
N ALA A 26 2.75 -5.09 -17.59
CA ALA A 26 3.74 -4.23 -18.21
C ALA A 26 4.13 -4.71 -19.63
N ALA A 27 4.04 -6.02 -19.87
CA ALA A 27 4.30 -6.64 -21.17
C ALA A 27 3.05 -6.82 -22.04
N GLY A 28 1.87 -6.35 -21.62
CA GLY A 28 0.60 -6.49 -22.33
C GLY A 28 0.09 -7.94 -22.43
N ARG A 29 0.56 -8.83 -21.56
CA ARG A 29 0.10 -10.22 -21.47
C ARG A 29 -1.12 -10.34 -20.55
N PRO A 30 -2.02 -11.30 -20.81
CA PRO A 30 -3.17 -11.55 -19.95
C PRO A 30 -2.71 -12.06 -18.58
N LEU A 31 -3.44 -11.66 -17.53
CA LEU A 31 -3.24 -12.14 -16.16
C LEU A 31 -3.95 -13.47 -15.94
N GLY A 32 -3.40 -14.31 -15.07
CA GLY A 32 -4.06 -15.51 -14.58
C GLY A 32 -5.20 -15.19 -13.61
N GLU A 33 -6.04 -16.20 -13.34
CA GLU A 33 -7.09 -16.08 -12.34
C GLU A 33 -6.47 -15.89 -10.94
N GLY A 34 -6.83 -14.80 -10.26
CA GLY A 34 -6.29 -14.44 -8.94
C GLY A 34 -5.06 -13.55 -8.97
N ASP A 35 -4.47 -13.26 -10.14
CA ASP A 35 -3.33 -12.36 -10.23
C ASP A 35 -3.72 -10.89 -10.01
N HIS A 36 -2.77 -10.12 -9.47
CA HIS A 36 -2.95 -8.69 -9.24
C HIS A 36 -2.22 -7.86 -10.29
N THR A 37 -2.85 -6.77 -10.72
CA THR A 37 -2.25 -5.81 -11.66
C THR A 37 -1.12 -5.01 -11.00
N TYR A 38 -1.28 -4.68 -9.71
CA TYR A 38 -0.35 -3.86 -8.96
C TYR A 38 -0.16 -4.38 -7.54
N CYS A 39 1.07 -4.27 -7.04
CA CYS A 39 1.41 -4.43 -5.62
C CYS A 39 1.88 -3.08 -5.08
N THR A 40 1.43 -2.69 -3.89
CA THR A 40 1.95 -1.48 -3.21
C THR A 40 2.45 -1.85 -1.83
N LEU A 41 3.68 -1.46 -1.53
CA LEU A 41 4.30 -1.57 -0.22
C LEU A 41 4.29 -0.18 0.43
N TYR A 42 3.83 -0.13 1.69
CA TYR A 42 3.82 1.08 2.49
C TYR A 42 4.85 0.95 3.62
N GLU A 43 5.62 2.01 3.82
CA GLU A 43 6.54 2.14 4.94
C GLU A 43 5.92 3.10 5.96
N MET A 44 5.91 2.68 7.22
CA MET A 44 5.23 3.38 8.30
C MET A 44 6.13 3.39 9.54
N GLU A 45 5.93 4.37 10.42
CA GLU A 45 6.62 4.43 11.72
C GLU A 45 6.35 3.17 12.56
N ASP A 46 5.09 2.73 12.59
CA ASP A 46 4.61 1.56 13.31
C ASP A 46 3.26 1.08 12.74
N ALA A 47 2.84 -0.13 13.09
CA ALA A 47 1.59 -0.71 12.60
C ALA A 47 0.32 0.07 13.03
N GLY A 48 0.39 0.81 14.14
CA GLY A 48 -0.69 1.64 14.65
C GLY A 48 -1.03 2.82 13.73
N VAL A 49 -0.13 3.23 12.82
CA VAL A 49 -0.39 4.25 11.79
C VAL A 49 -1.67 3.96 11.02
N LEU A 50 -1.96 2.70 10.70
CA LEU A 50 -3.15 2.29 9.93
C LEU A 50 -4.47 2.58 10.65
N MET A 51 -4.45 2.67 11.97
CA MET A 51 -5.64 2.88 12.80
C MET A 51 -5.79 4.34 13.25
N ARG A 52 -4.81 5.21 12.93
CA ARG A 52 -4.87 6.63 13.28
C ARG A 52 -6.01 7.32 12.50
N PRO A 53 -6.79 8.20 13.13
CA PRO A 53 -7.90 8.90 12.45
C PRO A 53 -7.47 9.62 11.17
N SER A 54 -6.29 10.25 11.18
CA SER A 54 -5.73 10.95 10.02
C SER A 54 -5.45 10.02 8.83
N THR A 55 -4.98 8.79 9.09
CA THR A 55 -4.73 7.78 8.06
C THR A 55 -6.04 7.22 7.52
N LEU A 56 -7.02 6.96 8.37
CA LEU A 56 -8.35 6.51 7.95
C LEU A 56 -9.05 7.56 7.07
N GLU A 57 -8.96 8.83 7.46
CA GLU A 57 -9.49 9.95 6.67
C GLU A 57 -8.78 10.06 5.31
N ALA A 58 -7.45 9.96 5.31
CA ALA A 58 -6.65 9.99 4.08
C ALA A 58 -6.97 8.82 3.14
N ALA A 59 -7.09 7.60 3.67
CA ALA A 59 -7.47 6.42 2.90
C ALA A 59 -8.90 6.54 2.34
N GLY A 60 -9.81 7.18 3.06
CA GLY A 60 -11.17 7.48 2.60
C GLY A 60 -11.22 8.39 1.37
N ARG A 61 -10.28 9.34 1.25
CA ARG A 61 -10.16 10.21 0.04
C ARG A 61 -9.67 9.44 -1.19
N GLY A 62 -8.91 8.38 -0.98
CA GLY A 62 -8.40 7.48 -2.02
C GLY A 62 -9.25 6.22 -2.21
N ALA A 63 -10.57 6.30 -1.95
CA ALA A 63 -11.46 5.14 -1.96
C ALA A 63 -11.39 4.35 -3.27
N CYS A 64 -11.34 3.03 -3.13
CA CYS A 64 -11.45 2.11 -4.26
C CYS A 64 -12.88 2.23 -4.84
N PRO A 65 -13.03 2.48 -6.15
CA PRO A 65 -14.34 2.43 -6.80
C PRO A 65 -15.10 1.13 -6.48
N PRO A 66 -16.44 1.15 -6.32
CA PRO A 66 -17.21 -0.03 -5.90
C PRO A 66 -17.06 -1.23 -6.84
N ASP A 67 -16.91 -0.98 -8.13
CA ASP A 67 -16.67 -1.97 -9.19
C ASP A 67 -15.29 -2.64 -9.08
N LEU A 68 -14.31 -1.97 -8.46
CA LEU A 68 -12.97 -2.50 -8.22
C LEU A 68 -12.80 -3.10 -6.81
N ALA A 69 -13.75 -2.86 -5.90
CA ALA A 69 -13.67 -3.31 -4.51
C ALA A 69 -13.51 -4.84 -4.38
N PRO A 70 -14.20 -5.70 -5.15
CA PRO A 70 -14.03 -7.16 -5.08
C PRO A 70 -12.65 -7.64 -5.54
N HIS A 71 -11.93 -6.84 -6.33
CA HIS A 71 -10.62 -7.16 -6.88
C HIS A 71 -9.46 -6.58 -6.04
N ARG A 72 -9.78 -5.80 -5.01
CA ARG A 72 -8.80 -5.22 -4.09
C ARG A 72 -8.50 -6.21 -2.97
N VAL A 73 -7.29 -6.76 -2.97
CA VAL A 73 -6.74 -7.51 -1.84
C VAL A 73 -5.71 -6.63 -1.13
N ALA A 74 -5.87 -6.47 0.19
CA ALA A 74 -4.91 -5.76 1.04
C ALA A 74 -4.32 -6.75 2.05
N LEU A 75 -3.02 -6.99 1.96
CA LEU A 75 -2.27 -7.81 2.90
C LEU A 75 -1.29 -6.91 3.64
N ASN A 76 -1.46 -6.78 4.96
CA ASN A 76 -0.56 -6.01 5.81
C ASN A 76 0.48 -6.96 6.40
N HIS A 77 1.74 -6.81 5.99
CA HIS A 77 2.87 -7.48 6.62
C HIS A 77 3.61 -6.45 7.47
N THR A 78 3.54 -6.60 8.79
CA THR A 78 4.34 -5.77 9.71
C THR A 78 5.69 -6.43 9.88
N TYR A 79 6.75 -5.73 9.46
CA TYR A 79 8.12 -6.13 9.74
C TYR A 79 8.62 -5.31 10.93
N GLU A 80 8.93 -5.98 12.04
CA GLU A 80 9.63 -5.37 13.17
C GLU A 80 11.13 -5.59 13.00
N GLU A 81 11.93 -4.54 13.19
CA GLU A 81 13.39 -4.63 13.10
C GLU A 81 13.94 -5.52 14.23
N ILE A 82 14.40 -6.74 13.88
CA ILE A 82 14.87 -7.74 14.86
C ILE A 82 16.33 -7.46 15.32
N PHE A 83 17.07 -6.61 14.61
CA PHE A 83 18.46 -6.31 14.92
C PHE A 83 18.74 -4.82 14.93
N ARG A 84 19.05 -4.26 16.10
CA ARG A 84 19.73 -2.96 16.18
C ARG A 84 21.18 -3.16 15.78
N ALA A 85 21.67 -2.37 14.83
CA ALA A 85 23.11 -2.15 14.74
C ALA A 85 23.58 -1.62 16.11
N SER A 86 24.42 -2.38 16.81
CA SER A 86 25.07 -1.89 18.02
C SER A 86 25.86 -0.64 17.61
N ARG A 87 25.56 0.51 18.21
CA ARG A 87 26.44 1.68 18.08
C ARG A 87 27.82 1.24 18.57
N ALA A 88 28.80 1.25 17.66
CA ALA A 88 30.22 1.21 17.99
C ALA A 88 30.62 2.51 18.70
#